data_AF-A0A9X1ZPA2-F1
#
_entry.id   AF-A0A9X1ZPA2-F1
#
_cell.length_a   1.000
_cell.length_b   1.000
_cell.length_c   1.000
_cell.angle_alpha   90.00
_cell.angle_beta   90.00
_cell.angle_gamma   90.00
#
_symmetry.space_group_name_H-M   'P 1'
#
loop_
_entity.id
_entity.type
_entity.pdbx_description
1 polymer ?
#
loop_
_entity_poly.entity_id
_entity_poly.type
_entity_poly.pdbx_seq_one_letter_code
_entity_poly.pdbx_strand_id
1 'polypeptide(L)'
;MYKKLLFLLILGISTSIFAQKNIAEKPLFRDPVQDGAADPVIIFNRESKKYVMFYTNRRAKADSLPGVSWVHGTKIGYATSKNGRDWTYEGTANFEGQPQDQNGLTFWAPDVIYHDGTYHMYVTIVPGVFEDWYHPRYISHYTSKNLKDWTYQSNLDLSSERCIDAYVFEMQDGTFRMYYNNENDNKSIYYADSKDLYHWEDSGKKVVSTRGEGAVIFQWKDTNWMIIDSWNGLSIFKSDDLINWKKQEERILEKPGTGKDDKVKGGHADVIVQDGKAYIFYFTHPERTPDNKGIDEYRTRRSAIQMAELNYENGKITCDRDQPVRLDLKPKRK
;
A
#
# COMPACT_ATOMS: atom_id res chain seq x y z
N MET A 1 -56.12 10.16 -16.69
CA MET A 1 -55.28 9.71 -15.55
C MET A 1 -53.89 9.18 -15.92
N TYR A 2 -53.57 8.89 -17.20
CA TYR A 2 -52.29 8.28 -17.59
C TYR A 2 -51.11 9.25 -17.86
N LYS A 3 -51.35 10.56 -18.01
CA LYS A 3 -50.29 11.53 -18.33
C LYS A 3 -49.46 12.00 -17.11
N LYS A 4 -49.92 11.77 -15.88
CA LYS A 4 -49.16 12.12 -14.66
C LYS A 4 -48.18 11.02 -14.21
N LEU A 5 -48.32 9.79 -14.70
CA LEU A 5 -47.45 8.66 -14.34
C LEU A 5 -46.13 8.67 -15.14
N LEU A 6 -46.15 9.17 -16.38
CA LEU A 6 -44.98 9.20 -17.27
C LEU A 6 -43.93 10.24 -16.83
N PHE A 7 -44.36 11.34 -16.18
CA PHE A 7 -43.46 12.40 -15.70
C PHE A 7 -42.70 12.00 -14.42
N LEU A 8 -43.27 11.11 -13.60
CA LEU A 8 -42.56 10.53 -12.45
C LEU A 8 -41.49 9.51 -12.88
N LEU A 9 -41.71 8.79 -13.98
CA LEU A 9 -40.75 7.78 -14.48
C LEU A 9 -39.47 8.44 -15.02
N ILE A 10 -39.57 9.60 -15.66
CA ILE A 10 -38.41 10.30 -16.25
C ILE A 10 -37.56 11.03 -15.18
N LEU A 11 -38.16 11.47 -14.07
CA LEU A 11 -37.41 11.99 -12.91
C LEU A 11 -36.70 10.88 -12.10
N GLY A 12 -37.21 9.65 -12.13
CA GLY A 12 -36.59 8.50 -11.45
C GLY A 12 -35.37 7.92 -12.18
N ILE A 13 -35.30 8.09 -13.51
CA ILE A 13 -34.18 7.58 -14.33
C ILE A 13 -33.00 8.58 -14.37
N SER A 14 -33.24 9.88 -14.17
CA SER A 14 -32.18 10.88 -14.16
C SER A 14 -31.42 10.96 -12.83
N THR A 15 -32.05 10.61 -11.70
CA THR A 15 -31.41 10.55 -10.38
C THR A 15 -30.52 9.30 -10.21
N SER A 16 -30.87 8.18 -10.84
CA SER A 16 -30.08 6.94 -10.78
C SER A 16 -28.77 6.99 -11.55
N ILE A 17 -28.69 7.74 -12.67
CA ILE A 17 -27.45 7.93 -13.43
C ILE A 17 -26.45 8.82 -12.68
N PHE A 18 -26.92 9.80 -11.89
CA PHE A 18 -26.04 10.62 -11.05
C PHE A 18 -25.62 9.90 -9.76
N ALA A 19 -26.45 9.03 -9.20
CA ALA A 19 -26.12 8.24 -8.00
C ALA A 19 -25.01 7.20 -8.23
N GLN A 20 -24.74 6.84 -9.49
CA GLN A 20 -23.65 5.96 -9.92
C GLN A 20 -22.32 6.70 -10.16
N LYS A 21 -22.32 8.03 -10.25
CA LYS A 21 -21.08 8.81 -10.32
C LYS A 21 -20.38 8.71 -8.96
N ASN A 22 -19.12 8.27 -8.96
CA ASN A 22 -18.19 8.22 -7.81
C ASN A 22 -18.11 6.91 -7.02
N ILE A 23 -18.68 5.79 -7.51
CA ILE A 23 -18.40 4.48 -6.91
C ILE A 23 -17.08 3.94 -7.47
N ALA A 24 -16.15 3.52 -6.60
CA ALA A 24 -14.90 2.88 -7.02
C ALA A 24 -15.16 1.48 -7.60
N GLU A 25 -14.46 1.14 -8.69
CA GLU A 25 -14.54 -0.19 -9.29
C GLU A 25 -13.89 -1.26 -8.40
N LYS A 26 -14.31 -2.51 -8.59
CA LYS A 26 -13.69 -3.70 -7.97
C LYS A 26 -13.35 -4.71 -9.08
N PRO A 27 -12.05 -5.03 -9.31
CA PRO A 27 -10.88 -4.45 -8.65
C PRO A 27 -10.72 -2.95 -8.94
N LEU A 28 -10.02 -2.24 -8.06
CA LEU A 28 -9.70 -0.83 -8.22
C LEU A 28 -8.67 -0.61 -9.33
N PHE A 29 -7.65 -1.48 -9.38
CA PHE A 29 -6.57 -1.38 -10.36
C PHE A 29 -5.89 -2.73 -10.60
N ARG A 30 -5.47 -2.96 -11.84
CA ARG A 30 -4.58 -4.06 -12.25
C ARG A 30 -3.49 -3.50 -13.15
N ASP A 31 -2.27 -3.94 -12.90
CA ASP A 31 -1.13 -3.58 -13.76
C ASP A 31 -1.30 -4.22 -15.14
N PRO A 32 -1.34 -3.44 -16.24
CA PRO A 32 -1.62 -3.99 -17.57
C PRO A 32 -0.41 -4.74 -18.17
N VAL A 33 0.79 -4.57 -17.61
CA VAL A 33 2.04 -5.09 -18.18
C VAL A 33 2.37 -6.46 -17.60
N GLN A 34 2.68 -6.51 -16.31
CA GLN A 34 3.08 -7.69 -15.55
C GLN A 34 1.93 -8.34 -14.78
N ASP A 35 0.85 -7.60 -14.51
CA ASP A 35 -0.35 -8.05 -13.78
C ASP A 35 -0.07 -8.53 -12.34
N GLY A 36 0.96 -7.95 -11.72
CA GLY A 36 1.39 -8.27 -10.36
C GLY A 36 1.50 -7.03 -9.48
N ALA A 37 0.49 -6.14 -9.50
CA ALA A 37 0.45 -4.96 -8.61
C ALA A 37 0.19 -5.36 -7.15
N ALA A 38 1.12 -5.05 -6.26
CA ALA A 38 1.06 -5.37 -4.83
C ALA A 38 1.61 -4.21 -3.99
N ASP A 39 1.35 -4.23 -2.68
CA ASP A 39 1.94 -3.31 -1.69
C ASP A 39 1.78 -1.82 -2.11
N PRO A 40 0.53 -1.34 -2.31
CA PRO A 40 0.29 -0.01 -2.83
C PRO A 40 0.62 1.08 -1.81
N VAL A 41 1.09 2.24 -2.26
CA VAL A 41 1.14 3.49 -1.48
C VAL A 41 0.58 4.64 -2.31
N ILE A 42 -0.21 5.51 -1.68
CA ILE A 42 -0.96 6.59 -2.31
C ILE A 42 -0.42 7.96 -1.86
N ILE A 43 0.09 8.75 -2.81
CA ILE A 43 0.61 10.09 -2.53
C ILE A 43 0.04 11.14 -3.48
N PHE A 44 -0.15 12.37 -3.00
CA PHE A 44 -0.62 13.47 -3.83
C PHE A 44 0.55 14.19 -4.53
N ASN A 45 0.52 14.19 -5.86
CA ASN A 45 1.41 15.00 -6.68
C ASN A 45 0.93 16.46 -6.68
N ARG A 46 1.71 17.35 -6.08
CA ARG A 46 1.40 18.77 -5.89
C ARG A 46 1.56 19.58 -7.17
N GLU A 47 2.35 19.11 -8.14
CA GLU A 47 2.52 19.76 -9.44
C GLU A 47 1.37 19.38 -10.37
N SER A 48 1.18 18.09 -10.63
CA SER A 48 0.17 17.60 -11.58
C SER A 48 -1.25 17.62 -11.01
N LYS A 49 -1.40 17.85 -9.70
CA LYS A 49 -2.69 17.83 -8.97
C LYS A 49 -3.44 16.51 -9.11
N LYS A 50 -2.69 15.41 -9.14
CA LYS A 50 -3.20 14.05 -9.19
C LYS A 50 -2.67 13.25 -8.01
N TYR A 51 -3.43 12.26 -7.58
CA TYR A 51 -2.91 11.17 -6.78
C TYR A 51 -2.05 10.25 -7.65
N VAL A 52 -0.99 9.73 -7.06
CA VAL A 52 -0.10 8.70 -7.60
C VAL A 52 -0.20 7.50 -6.68
N MET A 53 -0.43 6.32 -7.26
CA MET A 53 -0.31 5.04 -6.60
C MET A 53 1.00 4.44 -7.07
N PHE A 54 1.95 4.26 -6.16
CA PHE A 54 3.08 3.37 -6.39
C PHE A 54 2.73 1.97 -5.90
N TYR A 55 3.32 0.96 -6.51
CA TYR A 55 3.13 -0.43 -6.11
C TYR A 55 4.36 -1.27 -6.43
N THR A 56 4.62 -2.28 -5.61
CA THR A 56 5.48 -3.40 -5.98
C THR A 56 4.92 -4.01 -7.26
N ASN A 57 5.72 -4.05 -8.33
CA ASN A 57 5.35 -4.76 -9.53
C ASN A 57 5.96 -6.17 -9.50
N ARG A 58 5.22 -7.21 -9.90
CA ARG A 58 5.68 -8.60 -9.91
C ARG A 58 5.41 -9.21 -11.27
N ARG A 59 6.32 -10.06 -11.77
CA ARG A 59 6.27 -10.66 -13.12
C ARG A 59 5.25 -11.80 -13.22
N ALA A 60 3.99 -11.54 -12.88
CA ALA A 60 2.98 -12.60 -12.77
C ALA A 60 2.71 -13.30 -14.11
N LYS A 61 2.78 -12.57 -15.23
CA LYS A 61 2.63 -13.12 -16.59
C LYS A 61 3.83 -13.93 -17.11
N ALA A 62 4.96 -13.93 -16.41
CA ALA A 62 6.13 -14.66 -16.88
C ALA A 62 5.95 -16.17 -16.66
N ASP A 63 6.10 -16.93 -17.75
CA ASP A 63 6.00 -18.39 -17.73
C ASP A 63 7.26 -19.04 -17.19
N SER A 64 7.11 -20.24 -16.63
CA SER A 64 8.21 -21.14 -16.27
C SER A 64 9.30 -20.56 -15.35
N LEU A 65 8.98 -19.51 -14.58
CA LEU A 65 9.88 -18.97 -13.57
C LEU A 65 9.99 -19.92 -12.36
N PRO A 66 11.22 -20.24 -11.90
CA PRO A 66 11.43 -21.13 -10.75
C PRO A 66 11.15 -20.42 -9.43
N GLY A 67 10.56 -21.18 -8.49
CA GLY A 67 10.33 -20.74 -7.12
C GLY A 67 9.68 -19.35 -7.04
N VAL A 68 10.27 -18.46 -6.26
CA VAL A 68 9.72 -17.10 -6.04
C VAL A 68 10.31 -16.04 -6.97
N SER A 69 11.08 -16.44 -7.99
CA SER A 69 11.75 -15.49 -8.89
C SER A 69 10.80 -14.51 -9.56
N TRP A 70 9.52 -14.87 -9.76
CA TRP A 70 8.51 -13.98 -10.33
C TRP A 70 8.19 -12.74 -9.47
N VAL A 71 8.52 -12.74 -8.17
CA VAL A 71 8.37 -11.54 -7.31
C VAL A 71 9.55 -10.57 -7.41
N HIS A 72 10.59 -10.94 -8.16
CA HIS A 72 11.84 -10.18 -8.30
C HIS A 72 12.03 -9.59 -9.70
N GLY A 73 13.01 -8.69 -9.84
CA GLY A 73 13.52 -8.18 -11.12
C GLY A 73 12.67 -7.08 -11.73
N THR A 74 12.01 -6.28 -10.89
CA THR A 74 11.05 -5.25 -11.28
C THR A 74 11.29 -3.96 -10.51
N LYS A 75 11.13 -2.85 -11.23
CA LYS A 75 11.03 -1.51 -10.65
C LYS A 75 9.62 -1.29 -10.09
N ILE A 76 9.46 -0.26 -9.26
CA ILE A 76 8.16 0.20 -8.78
C ILE A 76 7.29 0.66 -9.95
N GLY A 77 6.09 0.09 -10.06
CA GLY A 77 5.06 0.53 -11.00
C GLY A 77 4.29 1.73 -10.44
N TYR A 78 3.70 2.53 -11.31
CA TYR A 78 2.83 3.61 -10.84
C TYR A 78 1.65 3.92 -11.77
N ALA A 79 0.58 4.42 -11.15
CA ALA A 79 -0.65 4.86 -11.79
C ALA A 79 -1.07 6.22 -11.24
N THR A 80 -1.80 7.02 -12.02
CA THR A 80 -2.34 8.32 -11.56
C THR A 80 -3.86 8.34 -11.52
N SER A 81 -4.41 9.14 -10.60
CA SER A 81 -5.85 9.39 -10.48
C SER A 81 -6.13 10.83 -10.08
N LYS A 82 -7.22 11.42 -10.59
CA LYS A 82 -7.69 12.74 -10.11
C LYS A 82 -8.54 12.65 -8.84
N ASN A 83 -9.09 11.48 -8.55
CA ASN A 83 -10.17 11.30 -7.57
C ASN A 83 -9.98 10.06 -6.68
N GLY A 84 -8.90 9.30 -6.85
CA GLY A 84 -8.56 8.12 -6.07
C GLY A 84 -9.34 6.85 -6.45
N ARG A 85 -10.30 6.94 -7.38
CA ARG A 85 -11.10 5.79 -7.84
C ARG A 85 -10.81 5.38 -9.28
N ASP A 86 -10.51 6.35 -10.14
CA ASP A 86 -10.27 6.12 -11.57
C ASP A 86 -8.76 6.19 -11.81
N TRP A 87 -8.10 5.04 -11.99
CA TRP A 87 -6.65 4.92 -12.07
C TRP A 87 -6.18 4.67 -13.50
N THR A 88 -5.15 5.39 -13.92
CA THR A 88 -4.50 5.23 -15.23
C THR A 88 -3.05 4.80 -15.03
N TYR A 89 -2.65 3.68 -15.62
CA TYR A 89 -1.26 3.23 -15.62
C TYR A 89 -0.35 4.24 -16.32
N GLU A 90 0.80 4.55 -15.71
CA GLU A 90 1.76 5.54 -16.23
C GLU A 90 3.14 4.95 -16.53
N GLY A 91 3.41 3.71 -16.13
CA GLY A 91 4.71 3.06 -16.33
C GLY A 91 5.35 2.56 -15.04
N THR A 92 6.68 2.56 -15.04
CA THR A 92 7.53 2.32 -13.87
C THR A 92 8.33 3.55 -13.53
N ALA A 93 8.58 3.77 -12.24
CA ALA A 93 9.43 4.86 -11.77
C ALA A 93 10.87 4.68 -12.26
N ASN A 94 11.54 5.81 -12.56
CA ASN A 94 12.95 5.86 -12.93
C ASN A 94 13.78 6.04 -11.67
N PHE A 95 14.78 5.19 -11.48
CA PHE A 95 15.71 5.25 -10.36
C PHE A 95 17.11 5.50 -10.91
N GLU A 96 17.86 6.41 -10.29
CA GLU A 96 19.19 6.81 -10.73
C GLU A 96 20.14 6.93 -9.54
N GLY A 97 21.44 6.75 -9.79
CA GLY A 97 22.50 7.01 -8.80
C GLY A 97 22.75 5.89 -7.79
N GLN A 98 21.99 4.79 -7.79
CA GLN A 98 22.29 3.67 -6.90
C GLN A 98 23.66 3.05 -7.25
N PRO A 99 24.56 2.79 -6.28
CA PRO A 99 25.93 2.33 -6.55
C PRO A 99 26.05 0.95 -7.18
N GLN A 100 25.08 0.06 -6.92
CA GLN A 100 25.03 -1.24 -7.57
C GLN A 100 24.48 -1.11 -8.99
N ASP A 101 24.93 -1.99 -9.89
CA ASP A 101 24.29 -2.12 -11.20
C ASP A 101 22.79 -2.35 -10.99
N GLN A 102 21.96 -1.52 -11.63
CA GLN A 102 20.52 -1.62 -11.54
C GLN A 102 19.97 -2.86 -12.24
N ASN A 103 20.76 -3.48 -13.13
CA ASN A 103 20.35 -4.68 -13.83
C ASN A 103 20.02 -5.80 -12.84
N GLY A 104 18.75 -6.19 -12.81
CA GLY A 104 18.27 -7.26 -11.95
C GLY A 104 17.93 -6.86 -10.51
N LEU A 105 18.02 -5.58 -10.13
CA LEU A 105 17.51 -5.11 -8.84
C LEU A 105 15.99 -5.31 -8.77
N THR A 106 15.52 -5.61 -7.57
CA THR A 106 14.11 -5.69 -7.24
C THR A 106 13.74 -4.59 -6.26
N PHE A 107 12.62 -3.92 -6.51
CA PHE A 107 12.10 -2.86 -5.66
C PHE A 107 10.75 -3.29 -5.08
N TRP A 108 10.63 -3.26 -3.75
CA TRP A 108 9.43 -3.69 -3.02
C TRP A 108 8.93 -2.63 -2.05
N ALA A 109 7.60 -2.62 -1.86
CA ALA A 109 6.86 -1.94 -0.81
C ALA A 109 7.40 -0.52 -0.53
N PRO A 110 7.27 0.40 -1.51
CA PRO A 110 7.70 1.77 -1.30
C PRO A 110 6.76 2.47 -0.33
N ASP A 111 7.31 3.33 0.51
CA ASP A 111 6.56 4.41 1.17
C ASP A 111 7.04 5.76 0.66
N VAL A 112 6.14 6.74 0.55
CA VAL A 112 6.42 8.05 -0.02
C VAL A 112 5.83 9.18 0.81
N ILE A 113 6.70 10.07 1.29
CA ILE A 113 6.32 11.29 2.00
C ILE A 113 6.74 12.53 1.21
N TYR A 114 5.95 13.60 1.30
CA TYR A 114 6.33 14.92 0.81
C TYR A 114 6.74 15.80 1.98
N HIS A 115 7.93 16.40 1.91
CA HIS A 115 8.38 17.38 2.88
C HIS A 115 9.15 18.51 2.17
N ASP A 116 8.80 19.74 2.50
CA ASP A 116 9.49 20.97 2.08
C ASP A 116 9.94 21.04 0.60
N GLY A 117 9.02 20.74 -0.32
CA GLY A 117 9.30 20.81 -1.76
C GLY A 117 9.95 19.57 -2.36
N THR A 118 10.10 18.50 -1.60
CA THR A 118 10.75 17.25 -2.02
C THR A 118 9.88 16.05 -1.66
N TYR A 119 9.82 15.08 -2.56
CA TYR A 119 9.28 13.76 -2.26
C TYR A 119 10.41 12.84 -1.84
N HIS A 120 10.21 12.10 -0.76
CA HIS A 120 11.13 11.10 -0.23
C HIS A 120 10.48 9.74 -0.35
N MET A 121 11.14 8.80 -1.00
CA MET A 121 10.72 7.41 -1.09
C MET A 121 11.68 6.55 -0.27
N TYR A 122 11.11 5.67 0.53
CA TYR A 122 11.82 4.61 1.23
C TYR A 122 11.34 3.28 0.66
N VAL A 123 12.23 2.57 -0.01
CA VAL A 123 11.88 1.37 -0.80
C VAL A 123 12.81 0.24 -0.44
N THR A 124 12.27 -0.97 -0.34
CA THR A 124 13.08 -2.16 -0.09
C THR A 124 13.78 -2.57 -1.39
N ILE A 125 15.11 -2.70 -1.34
CA ILE A 125 15.92 -3.20 -2.44
C ILE A 125 16.37 -4.62 -2.15
N VAL A 126 16.09 -5.53 -3.07
CA VAL A 126 16.72 -6.86 -3.13
C VAL A 126 17.74 -6.85 -4.28
N PRO A 127 19.02 -7.20 -4.03
CA PRO A 127 20.11 -7.04 -4.97
C PRO A 127 20.17 -8.19 -5.99
N GLY A 128 19.03 -8.53 -6.60
CA GLY A 128 18.96 -9.58 -7.60
C GLY A 128 17.58 -10.21 -7.76
N VAL A 129 17.58 -11.27 -8.58
CA VAL A 129 16.48 -12.20 -8.80
C VAL A 129 16.85 -13.53 -8.17
N PHE A 130 16.02 -14.00 -7.25
CA PHE A 130 16.29 -15.19 -6.47
C PHE A 130 15.13 -16.20 -6.56
N GLU A 131 15.43 -17.48 -6.36
CA GLU A 131 14.44 -18.56 -6.45
C GLU A 131 13.83 -18.91 -5.07
N ASP A 132 14.42 -18.43 -3.98
CA ASP A 132 13.95 -18.56 -2.61
C ASP A 132 13.97 -17.21 -1.85
N TRP A 133 13.62 -17.23 -0.56
CA TRP A 133 13.41 -16.01 0.25
C TRP A 133 14.65 -15.54 1.03
N TYR A 134 15.72 -16.34 1.16
CA TYR A 134 16.78 -16.05 2.12
C TYR A 134 17.96 -15.26 1.51
N HIS A 135 17.71 -14.04 1.00
CA HIS A 135 18.75 -13.24 0.29
C HIS A 135 18.75 -11.75 0.61
N PRO A 136 19.89 -11.11 0.93
CA PRO A 136 19.98 -9.76 1.52
C PRO A 136 18.96 -8.74 1.01
N ARG A 137 18.44 -7.89 1.90
CA ARG A 137 17.64 -6.75 1.46
C ARG A 137 17.70 -5.59 2.43
N TYR A 138 17.60 -4.38 1.92
CA TYR A 138 17.80 -3.15 2.68
C TYR A 138 16.82 -2.07 2.21
N ILE A 139 16.44 -1.19 3.13
CA ILE A 139 15.64 -0.01 2.80
C ILE A 139 16.59 1.05 2.23
N SER A 140 16.24 1.57 1.05
CA SER A 140 16.98 2.63 0.37
C SER A 140 16.14 3.90 0.31
N HIS A 141 16.79 5.04 0.52
CA HIS A 141 16.21 6.36 0.41
C HIS A 141 16.46 6.97 -0.97
N TYR A 142 15.40 7.48 -1.56
CA TYR A 142 15.38 8.19 -2.82
C TYR A 142 14.62 9.51 -2.69
N THR A 143 15.00 10.50 -3.49
CA THR A 143 14.28 11.78 -3.58
C THR A 143 13.80 12.08 -4.99
N SER A 144 12.65 12.75 -5.10
CA SER A 144 12.11 13.21 -6.38
C SER A 144 11.46 14.58 -6.26
N LYS A 145 11.40 15.31 -7.37
CA LYS A 145 10.58 16.54 -7.50
C LYS A 145 9.26 16.29 -8.21
N ASN A 146 9.15 15.24 -9.00
CA ASN A 146 8.03 15.01 -9.92
C ASN A 146 7.30 13.66 -9.70
N LEU A 147 7.74 12.84 -8.74
CA LEU A 147 7.23 11.49 -8.46
C LEU A 147 7.43 10.49 -9.62
N LYS A 148 8.37 10.76 -10.53
CA LYS A 148 8.70 9.90 -11.65
C LYS A 148 10.17 9.53 -11.67
N ASP A 149 11.02 10.54 -11.54
CA ASP A 149 12.48 10.41 -11.58
C ASP A 149 13.03 10.54 -10.17
N TRP A 150 13.71 9.50 -9.72
CA TRP A 150 14.16 9.31 -8.35
C TRP A 150 15.68 9.22 -8.27
N THR A 151 16.27 10.10 -7.48
CA THR A 151 17.71 10.14 -7.23
C THR A 151 18.03 9.46 -5.91
N TYR A 152 18.92 8.46 -5.97
CA TYR A 152 19.43 7.74 -4.81
C TYR A 152 20.10 8.70 -3.81
N GLN A 153 19.86 8.46 -2.52
CA GLN A 153 20.52 9.17 -1.42
C GLN A 153 21.37 8.23 -0.58
N SER A 154 20.78 7.16 -0.04
CA SER A 154 21.46 6.26 0.89
C SER A 154 20.77 4.90 1.01
N ASN A 155 21.50 3.91 1.53
CA ASN A 155 20.91 2.74 2.16
C ASN A 155 20.85 3.03 3.66
N LEU A 156 19.76 2.65 4.32
CA LEU A 156 19.61 2.88 5.75
C LEU A 156 20.36 1.80 6.54
N ASP A 157 21.06 2.23 7.58
CA ASP A 157 21.67 1.35 8.59
C ASP A 157 20.63 1.11 9.70
N LEU A 158 20.06 -0.10 9.71
CA LEU A 158 18.96 -0.48 10.59
C LEU A 158 19.35 -1.74 11.39
N SER A 159 18.42 -2.27 12.16
CA SER A 159 18.69 -3.39 13.07
C SER A 159 19.21 -4.69 12.41
N SER A 160 19.12 -4.86 11.08
CA SER A 160 19.75 -5.98 10.36
C SER A 160 19.83 -5.77 8.83
N GLU A 161 20.53 -6.67 8.14
CA GLU A 161 20.63 -6.79 6.67
C GLU A 161 19.38 -7.41 5.99
N ARG A 162 18.26 -7.46 6.71
CA ARG A 162 16.97 -7.96 6.24
C ARG A 162 15.80 -7.13 6.78
N CYS A 163 15.94 -5.81 6.68
CA CYS A 163 14.88 -4.87 7.00
C CYS A 163 14.10 -4.50 5.74
N ILE A 164 12.76 -4.50 5.83
CA ILE A 164 11.84 -4.25 4.71
C ILE A 164 10.67 -3.36 5.12
N ASP A 165 9.88 -2.97 4.12
CA ASP A 165 8.54 -2.38 4.28
C ASP A 165 8.55 -1.16 5.22
N ALA A 166 9.31 -0.14 4.82
CA ALA A 166 9.35 1.13 5.51
C ALA A 166 8.00 1.84 5.45
N TYR A 167 7.66 2.57 6.52
CA TYR A 167 6.58 3.55 6.53
C TYR A 167 6.97 4.75 7.37
N VAL A 168 6.96 5.94 6.78
CA VAL A 168 7.39 7.18 7.41
C VAL A 168 6.21 8.02 7.86
N PHE A 169 6.20 8.31 9.15
CA PHE A 169 5.20 9.13 9.81
C PHE A 169 5.83 10.44 10.31
N GLU A 170 5.21 11.57 9.97
CA GLU A 170 5.60 12.88 10.49
C GLU A 170 5.02 13.08 11.90
N MET A 171 5.88 13.34 12.86
CA MET A 171 5.55 13.54 14.27
C MET A 171 5.02 14.96 14.51
N GLN A 172 4.31 15.15 15.63
CA GLN A 172 3.73 16.47 15.97
C GLN A 172 4.79 17.57 16.19
N ASP A 173 6.00 17.19 16.57
CA ASP A 173 7.12 18.11 16.78
C ASP A 173 7.89 18.43 15.48
N GLY A 174 7.44 17.90 14.33
CA GLY A 174 8.07 18.09 13.03
C GLY A 174 9.23 17.14 12.75
N THR A 175 9.53 16.21 13.66
CA THR A 175 10.46 15.10 13.37
C THR A 175 9.73 13.97 12.63
N PHE A 176 10.47 12.93 12.23
CA PHE A 176 9.93 11.80 11.47
C PHE A 176 10.26 10.50 12.17
N ARG A 177 9.30 9.57 12.14
CA ARG A 177 9.49 8.19 12.58
C ARG A 177 9.22 7.24 11.43
N MET A 178 10.19 6.39 11.12
CA MET A 178 10.02 5.29 10.20
C MET A 178 9.74 4.02 10.98
N TYR A 179 8.67 3.32 10.65
CA TYR A 179 8.44 1.94 11.07
C TYR A 179 8.91 1.00 9.98
N TYR A 180 9.49 -0.12 10.36
CA TYR A 180 9.97 -1.11 9.39
C TYR A 180 9.90 -2.51 9.97
N ASN A 181 9.87 -3.51 9.09
CA ASN A 181 9.89 -4.92 9.46
C ASN A 181 11.32 -5.44 9.57
N ASN A 182 11.65 -6.15 10.64
CA ASN A 182 12.90 -6.89 10.78
C ASN A 182 12.63 -8.39 10.55
N GLU A 183 13.03 -8.91 9.40
CA GLU A 183 12.79 -10.33 9.08
C GLU A 183 13.58 -11.28 9.97
N ASN A 184 14.81 -10.92 10.34
CA ASN A 184 15.69 -11.74 11.18
C ASN A 184 15.15 -11.91 12.59
N ASP A 185 14.37 -10.95 13.08
CA ASP A 185 13.72 -11.01 14.38
C ASP A 185 12.23 -11.36 14.26
N ASN A 186 11.97 -12.51 13.63
CA ASN A 186 10.65 -13.11 13.48
C ASN A 186 9.61 -12.16 12.84
N LYS A 187 10.04 -11.32 11.89
CA LYS A 187 9.17 -10.36 11.19
C LYS A 187 8.47 -9.40 12.17
N SER A 188 9.21 -8.92 13.17
CA SER A 188 8.70 -7.92 14.13
C SER A 188 8.77 -6.51 13.54
N ILE A 189 7.98 -5.57 14.05
CA ILE A 189 8.06 -4.15 13.66
C ILE A 189 8.94 -3.39 14.64
N TYR A 190 9.86 -2.62 14.06
CA TYR A 190 10.80 -1.73 14.71
C TYR A 190 10.53 -0.28 14.29
N TYR A 191 11.25 0.67 14.88
CA TYR A 191 11.27 2.05 14.37
C TYR A 191 12.65 2.69 14.39
N ALA A 192 12.83 3.70 13.56
CA ALA A 192 13.95 4.63 13.54
C ALA A 192 13.41 6.07 13.50
N ASP A 193 14.15 7.03 14.06
CA ASP A 193 13.76 8.44 14.08
C ASP A 193 14.71 9.29 13.22
N SER A 194 14.19 10.35 12.61
CA SER A 194 14.94 11.30 11.80
C SER A 194 14.45 12.72 12.02
N LYS A 195 15.37 13.69 11.92
CA LYS A 195 15.04 15.12 11.95
C LYS A 195 14.89 15.73 10.56
N ASP A 196 15.39 15.06 9.52
CA ASP A 196 15.59 15.66 8.20
C ASP A 196 15.21 14.76 7.03
N LEU A 197 14.78 13.51 7.27
CA LEU A 197 14.50 12.48 6.25
C LEU A 197 15.74 12.05 5.44
N TYR A 198 16.96 12.32 5.90
CA TYR A 198 18.20 11.83 5.28
C TYR A 198 19.00 10.96 6.25
N HIS A 199 19.05 11.38 7.51
CA HIS A 199 19.78 10.70 8.57
C HIS A 199 18.79 10.05 9.54
N TRP A 200 18.91 8.74 9.68
CA TRP A 200 18.03 7.92 10.52
C TRP A 200 18.83 7.33 11.69
N GLU A 201 18.29 7.46 12.89
CA GLU A 201 18.80 6.81 14.10
C GLU A 201 17.89 5.62 14.42
N ASP A 202 18.42 4.40 14.24
CA ASP A 202 17.68 3.19 14.61
C ASP A 202 17.48 3.12 16.12
N SER A 203 16.25 2.87 16.56
CA SER A 203 15.97 2.75 17.99
C SER A 203 16.45 1.44 18.61
N GLY A 204 16.77 0.43 17.78
CA GLY A 204 16.98 -0.96 18.20
C GLY A 204 15.76 -1.59 18.89
N LYS A 205 14.59 -0.93 18.86
CA LYS A 205 13.44 -1.30 19.66
C LYS A 205 12.34 -1.95 18.83
N LYS A 206 12.00 -3.18 19.24
CA LYS A 206 10.77 -3.86 18.83
C LYS A 206 9.55 -3.18 19.46
N VAL A 207 8.62 -2.71 18.62
CA VAL A 207 7.36 -2.08 19.06
C VAL A 207 6.13 -2.95 18.82
N VAL A 208 6.18 -3.87 17.85
CA VAL A 208 5.16 -4.90 17.64
C VAL A 208 5.84 -6.24 17.38
N SER A 209 5.52 -7.24 18.22
CA SER A 209 6.02 -8.62 18.09
C SER A 209 5.09 -9.55 17.31
N THR A 210 3.91 -9.07 16.92
CA THR A 210 3.03 -9.84 16.02
C THR A 210 3.75 -10.03 14.69
N ARG A 211 4.04 -11.29 14.36
CA ARG A 211 4.67 -11.69 13.11
C ARG A 211 3.85 -11.17 11.91
N GLY A 212 4.44 -10.30 11.10
CA GLY A 212 3.79 -9.64 9.96
C GLY A 212 4.74 -8.70 9.21
N GLU A 213 4.24 -7.91 8.28
CA GLU A 213 5.01 -6.90 7.52
C GLU A 213 4.11 -5.73 7.10
N GLY A 214 4.62 -4.78 6.32
CA GLY A 214 3.82 -3.66 5.80
C GLY A 214 3.13 -2.81 6.85
N ALA A 215 3.91 -2.19 7.74
CA ALA A 215 3.34 -1.27 8.72
C ALA A 215 2.74 -0.04 8.03
N VAL A 216 1.53 0.37 8.40
CA VAL A 216 0.90 1.61 7.92
C VAL A 216 0.39 2.38 9.13
N ILE A 217 0.90 3.60 9.34
CA ILE A 217 0.56 4.41 10.52
C ILE A 217 -0.29 5.61 10.10
N PHE A 218 -1.45 5.77 10.71
CA PHE A 218 -2.34 6.90 10.42
C PHE A 218 -3.11 7.36 11.65
N GLN A 219 -3.52 8.63 11.64
CA GLN A 219 -4.35 9.21 12.68
C GLN A 219 -5.81 9.24 12.22
N TRP A 220 -6.71 8.69 13.02
CA TRP A 220 -8.14 8.70 12.74
C TRP A 220 -8.95 8.52 14.03
N LYS A 221 -10.05 9.28 14.16
CA LYS A 221 -10.89 9.28 15.37
C LYS A 221 -10.08 9.54 16.65
N ASP A 222 -9.24 10.58 16.59
CA ASP A 222 -8.42 11.07 17.71
C ASP A 222 -7.48 10.00 18.31
N THR A 223 -7.05 9.03 17.49
CA THR A 223 -6.18 7.91 17.90
C THR A 223 -5.14 7.64 16.81
N ASN A 224 -3.93 7.20 17.20
CA ASN A 224 -2.95 6.67 16.25
C ASN A 224 -3.21 5.18 16.02
N TRP A 225 -3.26 4.79 14.75
CA TRP A 225 -3.47 3.42 14.32
C TRP A 225 -2.26 2.89 13.57
N MET A 226 -1.99 1.60 13.72
CA MET A 226 -1.06 0.85 12.89
C MET A 226 -1.79 -0.34 12.30
N ILE A 227 -1.57 -0.60 11.02
CA ILE A 227 -1.97 -1.82 10.33
C ILE A 227 -0.72 -2.59 9.94
N ILE A 228 -0.73 -3.91 10.04
CA ILE A 228 0.31 -4.78 9.45
C ILE A 228 -0.35 -5.95 8.71
N ASP A 229 0.26 -6.39 7.61
CA ASP A 229 -0.08 -7.65 6.95
C ASP A 229 0.42 -8.83 7.79
N SER A 230 -0.50 -9.60 8.36
CA SER A 230 -0.17 -10.80 9.15
C SER A 230 -0.27 -12.09 8.32
N TRP A 231 -0.32 -11.95 7.00
CA TRP A 231 -0.61 -12.98 6.00
C TRP A 231 -1.87 -13.80 6.30
N ASN A 232 -2.81 -13.22 7.05
CA ASN A 232 -4.09 -13.82 7.41
C ASN A 232 -5.13 -12.73 7.67
N GLY A 233 -5.23 -11.80 6.71
CA GLY A 233 -5.83 -10.49 6.94
C GLY A 233 -4.87 -9.54 7.66
N LEU A 234 -5.35 -8.34 7.95
CA LEU A 234 -4.55 -7.25 8.49
C LEU A 234 -4.83 -7.07 9.99
N SER A 235 -3.76 -7.12 10.78
CA SER A 235 -3.84 -6.84 12.22
C SER A 235 -3.87 -5.33 12.45
N ILE A 236 -4.73 -4.90 13.39
CA ILE A 236 -4.88 -3.50 13.77
C ILE A 236 -4.28 -3.29 15.17
N PHE A 237 -3.60 -2.16 15.35
CA PHE A 237 -3.10 -1.71 16.64
C PHE A 237 -3.46 -0.25 16.84
N LYS A 238 -3.57 0.16 18.11
CA LYS A 238 -3.68 1.56 18.49
C LYS A 238 -2.63 1.95 19.51
N SER A 239 -2.23 3.22 19.49
CA SER A 239 -1.23 3.75 20.42
C SER A 239 -1.52 5.22 20.74
N ASP A 240 -1.22 5.60 21.98
CA ASP A 240 -1.27 6.99 22.44
C ASP A 240 0.08 7.70 22.25
N ASP A 241 1.18 6.95 22.16
CA ASP A 241 2.56 7.47 22.19
C ASP A 241 3.44 7.04 21.00
N LEU A 242 2.86 6.33 20.02
CA LEU A 242 3.55 5.84 18.82
C LEU A 242 4.70 4.86 19.13
N ILE A 243 4.70 4.25 20.32
CA ILE A 243 5.74 3.30 20.77
C ILE A 243 5.07 2.05 21.35
N ASN A 244 4.10 2.24 22.24
CA ASN A 244 3.35 1.18 22.90
C ASN A 244 2.07 0.92 22.12
N TRP A 245 2.08 -0.15 21.33
CA TRP A 245 0.98 -0.52 20.45
C TRP A 245 0.11 -1.61 21.08
N LYS A 246 -1.16 -1.29 21.31
CA LYS A 246 -2.16 -2.25 21.79
C LYS A 246 -2.88 -2.88 20.59
N LYS A 247 -2.73 -4.20 20.47
CA LYS A 247 -3.38 -4.99 19.43
C LYS A 247 -4.90 -5.03 19.62
N GLN A 248 -5.64 -4.82 18.52
CA GLN A 248 -7.05 -5.19 18.41
C GLN A 248 -7.18 -6.69 18.17
N GLU A 249 -8.12 -7.34 18.86
CA GLU A 249 -8.32 -8.79 18.78
C GLU A 249 -8.69 -9.24 17.35
N GLU A 250 -9.64 -8.55 16.72
CA GLU A 250 -10.09 -8.86 15.37
C GLU A 250 -9.21 -8.22 14.30
N ARG A 251 -8.93 -9.01 13.26
CA ARG A 251 -8.31 -8.55 12.01
C ARG A 251 -9.38 -8.04 11.05
N ILE A 252 -8.97 -7.15 10.16
CA ILE A 252 -9.76 -6.78 8.98
C ILE A 252 -9.27 -7.54 7.75
N LEU A 253 -10.11 -7.65 6.72
CA LEU A 253 -9.76 -8.29 5.44
C LEU A 253 -9.28 -9.76 5.54
N GLU A 254 -9.56 -10.44 6.65
CA GLU A 254 -9.22 -11.85 6.86
C GLU A 254 -10.12 -12.78 6.04
N LYS A 255 -11.44 -12.54 6.08
CA LYS A 255 -12.45 -13.37 5.42
C LYS A 255 -12.63 -12.94 3.96
N PRO A 256 -12.72 -13.87 2.99
CA PRO A 256 -13.12 -13.63 1.60
C PRO A 256 -14.30 -12.65 1.44
N GLY A 257 -14.22 -11.75 0.45
CA GLY A 257 -15.32 -10.89 0.02
C GLY A 257 -16.04 -11.52 -1.16
N THR A 258 -16.94 -10.75 -1.77
CA THR A 258 -17.78 -11.15 -2.90
C THR A 258 -17.40 -10.46 -4.20
N GLY A 259 -16.69 -9.33 -4.12
CA GLY A 259 -16.24 -8.54 -5.26
C GLY A 259 -15.35 -9.32 -6.24
N LYS A 260 -15.35 -8.87 -7.50
CA LYS A 260 -14.41 -9.41 -8.50
C LYS A 260 -12.99 -9.20 -8.00
N ASP A 261 -12.19 -10.25 -8.11
CA ASP A 261 -10.81 -10.30 -7.66
C ASP A 261 -10.59 -10.08 -6.14
N ASP A 262 -11.63 -10.13 -5.31
CA ASP A 262 -11.56 -9.83 -3.86
C ASP A 262 -12.03 -11.01 -2.97
N LYS A 263 -11.97 -12.23 -3.50
CA LYS A 263 -12.52 -13.46 -2.88
C LYS A 263 -11.51 -14.22 -2.02
N VAL A 264 -10.47 -13.54 -1.58
CA VAL A 264 -9.39 -14.07 -0.74
C VAL A 264 -9.01 -13.03 0.30
N LYS A 265 -8.23 -13.39 1.31
CA LYS A 265 -7.70 -12.43 2.29
C LYS A 265 -6.95 -11.27 1.62
N GLY A 266 -7.07 -10.06 2.18
CA GLY A 266 -6.27 -8.91 1.77
C GLY A 266 -4.84 -8.99 2.31
N GLY A 267 -3.89 -8.44 1.56
CA GLY A 267 -2.49 -8.28 1.96
C GLY A 267 -2.11 -6.82 2.21
N HIS A 268 -0.80 -6.55 2.27
CA HIS A 268 -0.18 -5.23 2.45
C HIS A 268 -1.01 -4.08 1.85
N ALA A 269 -1.20 -3.04 2.64
CA ALA A 269 -2.12 -1.96 2.35
C ALA A 269 -1.48 -0.58 2.48
N ASP A 270 -2.25 0.44 2.13
CA ASP A 270 -2.06 1.82 2.54
C ASP A 270 -3.42 2.44 2.90
N VAL A 271 -3.41 3.52 3.69
CA VAL A 271 -4.61 4.18 4.19
C VAL A 271 -4.56 5.69 3.93
N ILE A 272 -5.60 6.20 3.27
CA ILE A 272 -5.84 7.64 3.15
C ILE A 272 -6.96 8.05 4.09
N VAL A 273 -6.65 9.00 4.98
CA VAL A 273 -7.64 9.70 5.80
C VAL A 273 -7.93 11.06 5.18
N GLN A 274 -9.20 11.32 4.83
CA GLN A 274 -9.64 12.61 4.31
C GLN A 274 -11.10 12.87 4.68
N ASP A 275 -11.42 14.11 5.04
CA ASP A 275 -12.78 14.56 5.40
C ASP A 275 -13.45 13.67 6.47
N GLY A 276 -12.67 13.22 7.45
CA GLY A 276 -13.14 12.40 8.57
C GLY A 276 -13.39 10.92 8.23
N LYS A 277 -13.13 10.49 6.99
CA LYS A 277 -13.20 9.11 6.52
C LYS A 277 -11.82 8.51 6.33
N ALA A 278 -11.71 7.20 6.46
CA ALA A 278 -10.49 6.44 6.20
C ALA A 278 -10.76 5.41 5.09
N TYR A 279 -9.91 5.39 4.08
CA TYR A 279 -10.00 4.49 2.93
C TYR A 279 -8.76 3.62 2.89
N ILE A 280 -8.94 2.30 2.83
CA ILE A 280 -7.86 1.34 2.74
C ILE A 280 -7.72 0.85 1.30
N PHE A 281 -6.49 0.86 0.80
CA PHE A 281 -6.07 0.33 -0.49
C PHE A 281 -5.22 -0.89 -0.19
N TYR A 282 -5.53 -2.04 -0.77
CA TYR A 282 -4.83 -3.30 -0.44
C TYR A 282 -4.78 -4.19 -1.67
N PHE A 283 -3.84 -5.13 -1.72
CA PHE A 283 -3.80 -6.10 -2.80
C PHE A 283 -4.41 -7.45 -2.40
N THR A 284 -4.84 -8.20 -3.41
CA THR A 284 -5.20 -9.62 -3.30
C THR A 284 -4.45 -10.42 -4.35
N HIS A 285 -4.32 -11.73 -4.11
CA HIS A 285 -3.99 -12.71 -5.15
C HIS A 285 -5.26 -13.51 -5.48
N PRO A 286 -6.07 -13.07 -6.45
CA PRO A 286 -7.47 -13.43 -6.51
C PRO A 286 -7.77 -14.94 -6.61
N GLU A 287 -6.91 -15.69 -7.28
CA GLU A 287 -7.04 -17.14 -7.40
C GLU A 287 -6.17 -17.92 -6.41
N ARG A 288 -5.54 -17.32 -5.40
CA ARG A 288 -4.93 -18.09 -4.30
C ARG A 288 -6.01 -18.56 -3.33
N THR A 289 -6.68 -19.65 -3.68
CA THR A 289 -7.72 -20.27 -2.85
C THR A 289 -7.13 -21.38 -1.98
N PRO A 290 -7.88 -21.86 -0.96
CA PRO A 290 -7.45 -23.05 -0.20
C PRO A 290 -7.24 -24.29 -1.09
N ASP A 291 -8.06 -24.46 -2.13
CA ASP A 291 -8.10 -25.66 -2.99
C ASP A 291 -6.89 -25.80 -3.91
N ASN A 292 -6.17 -24.71 -4.19
CA ASN A 292 -4.98 -24.71 -5.05
C ASN A 292 -3.71 -24.29 -4.31
N LYS A 293 -3.67 -24.52 -3.00
CA LYS A 293 -2.50 -24.23 -2.17
C LYS A 293 -1.25 -24.90 -2.75
N GLY A 294 -0.21 -24.10 -2.97
CA GLY A 294 1.08 -24.55 -3.50
C GLY A 294 1.17 -24.56 -5.03
N ILE A 295 0.08 -24.30 -5.76
CA ILE A 295 0.15 -24.10 -7.21
C ILE A 295 0.74 -22.71 -7.48
N ASP A 296 1.81 -22.69 -8.27
CA ASP A 296 2.53 -21.47 -8.64
C ASP A 296 2.53 -21.27 -10.16
N GLU A 297 1.55 -20.52 -10.64
CA GLU A 297 1.32 -20.24 -12.06
C GLU A 297 0.69 -18.85 -12.20
N TYR A 298 0.54 -18.35 -13.44
CA TYR A 298 0.02 -17.00 -13.68
C TYR A 298 -1.23 -16.64 -12.84
N ARG A 299 -2.26 -17.49 -12.81
CA ARG A 299 -3.49 -17.19 -12.07
C ARG A 299 -3.26 -17.07 -10.56
N THR A 300 -2.35 -17.86 -9.97
CA THR A 300 -2.06 -17.76 -8.53
C THR A 300 -1.01 -16.69 -8.22
N ARG A 301 -0.30 -16.17 -9.23
CA ARG A 301 0.68 -15.09 -9.11
C ARG A 301 0.07 -13.71 -9.29
N ARG A 302 -0.91 -13.56 -10.18
CA ARG A 302 -1.51 -12.27 -10.49
C ARG A 302 -2.07 -11.61 -9.24
N SER A 303 -2.06 -10.30 -9.21
CA SER A 303 -2.62 -9.52 -8.12
C SER A 303 -3.39 -8.32 -8.61
N ALA A 304 -4.35 -7.90 -7.79
CA ALA A 304 -5.18 -6.74 -8.05
C ALA A 304 -5.22 -5.86 -6.82
N ILE A 305 -5.21 -4.54 -7.04
CA ILE A 305 -5.46 -3.58 -5.98
C ILE A 305 -6.97 -3.43 -5.80
N GLN A 306 -7.40 -3.46 -4.55
CA GLN A 306 -8.77 -3.35 -4.07
C GLN A 306 -8.89 -2.12 -3.16
N MET A 307 -10.13 -1.77 -2.84
CA MET A 307 -10.43 -0.65 -1.97
C MET A 307 -11.64 -0.94 -1.07
N ALA A 308 -11.57 -0.47 0.17
CA ALA A 308 -12.69 -0.42 1.10
C ALA A 308 -12.69 0.88 1.91
N GLU A 309 -13.84 1.27 2.43
CA GLU A 309 -13.94 2.29 3.49
C GLU A 309 -13.80 1.59 4.85
N LEU A 310 -12.95 2.13 5.73
CA LEU A 310 -12.83 1.67 7.10
C LEU A 310 -13.94 2.29 7.95
N ASN A 311 -14.49 1.49 8.86
CA ASN A 311 -15.49 1.92 9.84
C ASN A 311 -14.87 1.96 11.23
N TYR A 312 -15.43 2.78 12.11
CA TYR A 312 -15.03 2.87 13.51
C TYR A 312 -16.25 2.66 14.41
N GLU A 313 -16.27 1.54 15.12
CA GLU A 313 -17.40 1.11 15.92
C GLU A 313 -16.89 0.60 17.27
N ASN A 314 -17.44 1.14 18.36
CA ASN A 314 -17.14 0.70 19.73
C ASN A 314 -15.63 0.64 20.06
N GLY A 315 -14.85 1.61 19.57
CA GLY A 315 -13.41 1.67 19.84
C GLY A 315 -12.54 0.77 18.95
N LYS A 316 -13.11 0.17 17.89
CA LYS A 316 -12.44 -0.76 16.97
C LYS A 316 -12.55 -0.29 15.52
N ILE A 317 -11.53 -0.58 14.73
CA ILE A 317 -11.60 -0.47 13.27
C ILE A 317 -12.21 -1.74 12.71
N THR A 318 -13.24 -1.59 11.86
CA THR A 318 -13.85 -2.67 11.10
C THR A 318 -13.83 -2.35 9.61
N CYS A 319 -14.03 -3.35 8.76
CA CYS A 319 -14.00 -3.18 7.32
C CYS A 319 -15.03 -4.11 6.67
N ASP A 320 -16.15 -3.55 6.22
CA ASP A 320 -17.07 -4.25 5.33
C ASP A 320 -16.65 -3.97 3.89
N ARG A 321 -15.74 -4.81 3.38
CA ARG A 321 -15.18 -4.63 2.04
C ARG A 321 -16.15 -4.89 0.91
N ASP A 322 -17.34 -5.43 1.18
CA ASP A 322 -18.34 -5.69 0.14
C ASP A 322 -19.20 -4.46 -0.16
N GLN A 323 -19.22 -3.47 0.74
CA GLN A 323 -19.93 -2.22 0.50
C GLN A 323 -19.37 -1.46 -0.72
N PRO A 324 -20.25 -0.82 -1.52
CA PRO A 324 -19.82 0.14 -2.53
C PRO A 324 -19.12 1.34 -1.87
N VAL A 325 -17.90 1.64 -2.30
CA VAL A 325 -17.15 2.79 -1.80
C VAL A 325 -17.41 3.98 -2.69
N ARG A 326 -18.03 5.03 -2.14
CA ARG A 326 -18.09 6.33 -2.80
C ARG A 326 -16.83 7.12 -2.46
N LEU A 327 -16.00 7.36 -3.47
CA LEU A 327 -14.72 8.03 -3.28
C LEU A 327 -14.56 9.19 -4.25
N ASP A 328 -14.18 10.36 -3.73
CA ASP A 328 -13.75 11.51 -4.51
C ASP A 328 -12.67 12.24 -3.72
N LEU A 329 -11.44 11.72 -3.79
CA LEU A 329 -10.31 12.31 -3.09
C LEU A 329 -10.04 13.71 -3.62
N LYS A 330 -10.08 14.68 -2.72
CA LYS A 330 -9.80 16.09 -3.00
C LYS A 330 -8.29 16.33 -2.96
N PRO A 331 -7.77 17.30 -3.73
CA PRO A 331 -6.39 17.75 -3.57
C PRO A 331 -6.05 18.08 -2.10
N LYS A 332 -4.92 17.59 -1.59
CA LYS A 332 -4.42 18.05 -0.28
C LYS A 332 -4.15 19.57 -0.41
N ARG A 333 -4.88 20.38 0.38
CA ARG A 333 -4.59 21.82 0.49
C ARG A 333 -3.22 22.00 1.16
N LYS A 334 -2.53 23.07 0.79
CA LYS A 334 -1.08 23.23 0.96
C LYS A 334 -0.62 22.85 2.35
#